data_AF-A0A3C0V3M0-F1
#
_entry.id   AF-A0A3C0V3M0-F1
#
_cell.length_a   1.000
_cell.length_b   1.000
_cell.length_c   1.000
_cell.angle_alpha   90.00
_cell.angle_beta   90.00
_cell.angle_gamma   90.00
#
_symmetry.space_group_name_H-M   'P 1'
#
loop_
_entity.id
_entity.type
_entity.pdbx_description
1 polymer ?
#
loop_
_entity_poly.entity_id
_entity_poly.type
_entity_poly.pdbx_seq_one_letter_code
_entity_poly.pdbx_strand_id
1 'polypeptide(L)'
;MKEMNQNIKRLFIVLSICLNIGFIIFGSYYYMKERAEAKQQRGFTEKGMHISFYRSLQLSPEQEREIDKLFDDYLKRQSEMKKENKNLRNELISMLAGEEYPDKGNLNRILERIGALKKSREQTTVEHLLKVKAVLAKEQASRMFLLLLSRSEKE
;
A
#
# COMPACT_ATOMS: atom_id res chain seq x y z
N MET A 1 17.73 -59.55 3.95
CA MET A 1 18.44 -58.30 4.35
C MET A 1 18.48 -57.20 3.27
N LYS A 2 18.47 -57.50 1.95
CA LYS A 2 18.49 -56.46 0.89
C LYS A 2 17.22 -55.60 0.80
N GLU A 3 16.02 -56.16 1.00
CA GLU A 3 14.75 -55.44 0.86
C GLU A 3 14.47 -54.42 1.98
N MET A 4 14.80 -54.75 3.24
CA MET A 4 14.62 -53.86 4.39
C MET A 4 15.37 -52.52 4.21
N ASN A 5 16.50 -52.56 3.51
CA ASN A 5 17.35 -51.40 3.24
C ASN A 5 16.78 -50.50 2.12
N GLN A 6 15.96 -51.03 1.20
CA GLN A 6 15.29 -50.23 0.16
C GLN A 6 14.05 -49.50 0.69
N ASN A 7 13.27 -50.15 1.55
CA ASN A 7 12.08 -49.52 2.16
C ASN A 7 12.48 -48.36 3.10
N ILE A 8 13.57 -48.54 3.86
CA ILE A 8 14.13 -47.47 4.71
C ILE A 8 14.64 -46.29 3.85
N LYS A 9 15.34 -46.55 2.73
CA LYS A 9 15.77 -45.48 1.80
C LYS A 9 14.61 -44.72 1.19
N ARG A 10 13.55 -45.43 0.76
CA ARG A 10 12.32 -44.80 0.26
C ARG A 10 11.64 -43.96 1.33
N LEU A 11 11.61 -44.43 2.58
CA LEU A 11 11.09 -43.67 3.72
C LEU A 11 11.87 -42.37 3.91
N PHE A 12 13.21 -42.41 3.89
CA PHE A 12 14.03 -41.20 4.01
C PHE A 12 13.85 -40.22 2.85
N ILE A 13 13.67 -40.70 1.62
CA ILE A 13 13.39 -39.85 0.46
C ILE A 13 12.03 -39.16 0.63
N VAL A 14 10.98 -39.91 0.97
CA VAL A 14 9.64 -39.35 1.19
C VAL A 14 9.66 -38.35 2.34
N LEU A 15 10.34 -38.68 3.45
CA LEU A 15 10.50 -37.80 4.59
C LEU A 15 11.18 -36.49 4.19
N SER A 16 12.27 -36.56 3.41
CA SER A 16 13.00 -35.38 2.92
C SER A 16 12.14 -34.48 2.04
N ILE A 17 11.34 -35.07 1.13
CA ILE A 17 10.41 -34.32 0.27
C ILE A 17 9.33 -33.63 1.12
N CYS A 18 8.71 -34.35 2.05
CA CYS A 18 7.71 -33.79 2.96
C CYS A 18 8.28 -32.65 3.81
N LEU A 19 9.53 -32.76 4.27
CA LEU A 19 10.21 -31.73 5.05
C LEU A 19 10.43 -30.46 4.24
N ASN A 20 10.89 -30.58 2.99
CA ASN A 20 11.07 -29.42 2.09
C ASN A 20 9.72 -28.75 1.77
N ILE A 21 8.68 -29.53 1.48
CA ILE A 21 7.32 -29.01 1.27
C ILE A 21 6.83 -28.29 2.53
N GLY A 22 7.04 -28.88 3.71
CA GLY A 22 6.70 -28.28 5.00
C GLY A 22 7.40 -26.95 5.21
N PHE A 23 8.70 -26.85 4.93
CA PHE A 23 9.45 -25.60 5.00
C PHE A 23 8.93 -24.53 4.04
N ILE A 24 8.56 -24.90 2.81
CA ILE A 24 7.99 -23.96 1.83
C ILE A 24 6.63 -23.44 2.31
N ILE A 25 5.75 -24.33 2.79
CA ILE A 25 4.43 -23.94 3.30
C ILE A 25 4.57 -23.05 4.53
N PHE A 26 5.40 -23.44 5.50
CA PHE A 26 5.60 -22.70 6.74
C PHE A 26 6.25 -21.34 6.48
N GLY A 27 7.28 -21.28 5.64
CA GLY A 27 7.92 -20.05 5.20
C GLY A 27 6.95 -19.12 4.46
N SER A 28 6.12 -19.68 3.55
CA SER A 28 5.10 -18.91 2.84
C SER A 28 4.04 -18.35 3.78
N TYR A 29 3.59 -19.15 4.76
CA TYR A 29 2.62 -18.73 5.76
C TYR A 29 3.16 -17.57 6.62
N TYR A 30 4.38 -17.69 7.15
CA TYR A 30 5.00 -16.63 7.95
C TYR A 30 5.26 -15.36 7.14
N TYR A 31 5.74 -15.50 5.90
CA TYR A 31 5.94 -14.37 5.00
C TYR A 31 4.64 -13.63 4.66
N MET A 32 3.54 -14.37 4.44
CA MET A 32 2.23 -13.77 4.21
C MET A 32 1.66 -13.10 5.47
N LYS A 33 1.83 -13.73 6.64
CA LYS A 33 1.38 -13.20 7.94
C LYS A 33 2.08 -11.88 8.28
N GLU A 34 3.40 -11.84 8.19
CA GLU A 34 4.19 -10.63 8.46
C GLU A 34 3.80 -9.47 7.51
N ARG A 35 3.52 -9.76 6.24
CA ARG A 35 3.00 -8.76 5.30
C ARG A 35 1.60 -8.27 5.65
N ALA A 36 0.74 -9.14 6.16
CA ALA A 36 -0.60 -8.77 6.58
C ALA A 36 -0.55 -7.87 7.83
N GLU A 37 0.27 -8.23 8.81
CA GLU A 37 0.48 -7.45 10.04
C GLU A 37 1.12 -6.09 9.75
N ALA A 38 2.16 -6.03 8.89
CA ALA A 38 2.78 -4.77 8.49
C ALA A 38 1.82 -3.84 7.73
N LYS A 39 0.87 -4.39 6.96
CA LYS A 39 -0.20 -3.60 6.33
C LYS A 39 -1.21 -3.08 7.36
N GLN A 40 -1.60 -3.91 8.32
CA GLN A 40 -2.55 -3.53 9.36
C GLN A 40 -1.98 -2.45 10.28
N GLN A 41 -0.72 -2.57 10.68
CA GLN A 41 -0.02 -1.56 11.47
C GLN A 41 0.11 -0.23 10.72
N ARG A 42 0.44 -0.25 9.43
CA ARG A 42 0.47 0.98 8.60
C ARG A 42 -0.89 1.64 8.44
N GLY A 43 -1.95 0.86 8.23
CA GLY A 43 -3.31 1.41 8.19
C GLY A 43 -3.72 2.04 9.52
N PHE A 44 -3.32 1.43 10.64
CA PHE A 44 -3.56 1.97 11.98
C PHE A 44 -2.79 3.27 12.24
N THR A 45 -1.52 3.38 11.82
CA THR A 45 -0.74 4.61 11.99
C THR A 45 -1.22 5.73 11.06
N GLU A 46 -1.55 5.43 9.80
CA GLU A 46 -2.12 6.41 8.87
C GLU A 46 -3.47 6.93 9.38
N LYS A 47 -4.34 6.05 9.90
CA LYS A 47 -5.62 6.45 10.52
C LYS A 47 -5.42 7.21 11.84
N GLY A 48 -4.45 6.81 12.67
CA GLY A 48 -4.11 7.52 13.91
C GLY A 48 -3.62 8.95 13.65
N MET A 49 -2.76 9.16 12.65
CA MET A 49 -2.31 10.49 12.24
C MET A 49 -3.45 11.34 11.66
N HIS A 50 -4.33 10.72 10.87
CA HIS A 50 -5.52 11.37 10.32
C HIS A 50 -6.44 11.86 11.44
N ILE A 51 -6.85 10.96 12.34
CA ILE A 51 -7.69 11.30 13.50
C ILE A 51 -7.02 12.40 14.35
N SER A 52 -5.72 12.31 14.59
CA SER A 52 -4.98 13.34 15.33
C SER A 52 -5.04 14.72 14.68
N PHE A 53 -4.99 14.81 13.35
CA PHE A 53 -5.12 16.07 12.63
C PHE A 53 -6.51 16.70 12.83
N TYR A 54 -7.58 15.92 12.67
CA TYR A 54 -8.96 16.40 12.77
C TYR A 54 -9.42 16.68 14.20
N ARG A 55 -8.83 16.04 15.22
CA ARG A 55 -9.12 16.32 16.64
C ARG A 55 -8.98 17.79 17.03
N SER A 56 -8.08 18.51 16.38
CA SER A 56 -7.87 19.95 16.61
C SER A 56 -9.03 20.83 16.15
N LEU A 57 -9.95 20.31 15.33
CA LEU A 57 -11.05 21.06 14.71
C LEU A 57 -12.36 21.02 15.51
N GLN A 58 -12.39 20.32 16.66
CA GLN A 58 -13.59 20.17 17.50
C GLN A 58 -14.81 19.71 16.68
N LEU A 59 -14.66 18.57 16.01
CA LEU A 59 -15.73 17.99 15.19
C LEU A 59 -16.88 17.46 16.05
N SER A 60 -18.09 17.53 15.53
CA SER A 60 -19.21 16.76 16.08
C SER A 60 -19.05 15.26 15.79
N PRO A 61 -19.67 14.36 16.57
CA PRO A 61 -19.63 12.92 16.31
C PRO A 61 -20.16 12.54 14.91
N GLU A 62 -21.08 13.32 14.36
CA GLU A 62 -21.62 13.14 13.01
C GLU A 62 -20.55 13.48 11.96
N GLN A 63 -19.90 14.64 12.09
CA GLN A 63 -18.82 15.08 11.20
C GLN A 63 -17.63 14.13 11.24
N GLU A 64 -17.25 13.64 12.43
CA GLU A 64 -16.16 12.68 12.59
C GLU A 64 -16.45 11.37 11.83
N ARG A 65 -17.66 10.82 11.99
CA ARG A 65 -18.08 9.61 11.27
C ARG A 65 -18.11 9.80 9.75
N GLU A 66 -18.52 10.97 9.28
CA GLU A 66 -18.55 11.26 7.84
C GLU A 66 -17.15 11.43 7.26
N ILE A 67 -16.28 12.18 7.94
CA ILE A 67 -14.88 12.39 7.55
C ILE A 67 -14.10 11.07 7.57
N ASP A 68 -14.36 10.19 8.53
CA ASP A 68 -13.74 8.85 8.58
C ASP A 68 -14.09 8.00 7.34
N LYS A 69 -15.35 8.03 6.89
CA LYS A 69 -15.76 7.33 5.66
C LYS A 69 -15.07 7.93 4.43
N LEU A 70 -15.03 9.27 4.35
CA LEU A 70 -14.33 9.97 3.26
C LEU A 70 -12.83 9.64 3.23
N PHE A 71 -12.24 9.40 4.40
CA PHE A 71 -10.84 9.02 4.53
C PHE A 71 -10.58 7.57 4.15
N ASP A 72 -11.44 6.63 4.57
CA ASP A 72 -11.32 5.23 4.19
C ASP A 72 -11.42 5.08 2.65
N ASP A 73 -12.33 5.82 1.99
CA ASP A 73 -12.43 5.89 0.53
C ASP A 73 -11.16 6.46 -0.14
N TYR A 74 -10.63 7.55 0.42
CA TYR A 74 -9.39 8.17 -0.04
C TYR A 74 -8.19 7.22 0.07
N LEU A 75 -8.03 6.56 1.23
CA LEU A 75 -6.98 5.58 1.47
C LEU A 75 -7.06 4.41 0.49
N LYS A 76 -8.26 3.90 0.24
CA LYS A 76 -8.47 2.82 -0.73
C LYS A 76 -7.93 3.21 -2.11
N ARG A 77 -8.34 4.36 -2.64
CA ARG A 77 -7.87 4.88 -3.95
C ARG A 77 -6.35 5.09 -3.96
N GLN A 78 -5.79 5.69 -2.90
CA GLN A 78 -4.34 5.91 -2.80
C GLN A 78 -3.58 4.58 -2.76
N SER A 79 -4.12 3.56 -2.09
CA SER A 79 -3.50 2.24 -2.02
C SER A 79 -3.44 1.53 -3.38
N GLU A 80 -4.51 1.65 -4.18
CA GLU A 80 -4.59 1.11 -5.54
C GLU A 80 -3.57 1.79 -6.46
N MET A 81 -3.53 3.13 -6.47
CA MET A 81 -2.55 3.90 -7.25
C MET A 81 -1.10 3.64 -6.81
N LYS A 82 -0.86 3.45 -5.51
CA LYS A 82 0.47 3.09 -4.97
C LYS A 82 0.92 1.71 -5.44
N LYS A 83 0.00 0.74 -5.47
CA LYS A 83 0.28 -0.61 -5.98
C LYS A 83 0.59 -0.56 -7.48
N GLU A 84 -0.19 0.20 -8.26
CA GLU A 84 0.04 0.35 -9.69
C GLU A 84 1.40 1.01 -10.00
N ASN A 85 1.72 2.12 -9.33
CA ASN A 85 3.00 2.79 -9.49
C ASN A 85 4.18 1.88 -9.11
N LYS A 86 4.02 1.05 -8.07
CA LYS A 86 5.04 0.05 -7.71
C LYS A 86 5.25 -0.97 -8.83
N ASN A 87 4.17 -1.47 -9.45
CA ASN A 87 4.27 -2.42 -10.56
C ASN A 87 4.99 -1.79 -11.76
N LEU A 88 4.62 -0.58 -12.15
CA LEU A 88 5.26 0.16 -13.25
C LEU A 88 6.75 0.42 -12.99
N ARG A 89 7.12 0.75 -11.75
CA ARG A 89 8.54 0.89 -11.37
C ARG A 89 9.30 -0.42 -11.48
N ASN A 90 8.70 -1.53 -11.04
CA ASN A 90 9.33 -2.84 -11.16
C ASN A 90 9.51 -3.23 -12.64
N GLU A 91 8.52 -2.93 -13.49
CA GLU A 91 8.60 -3.17 -14.93
C GLU A 91 9.70 -2.32 -15.58
N LEU A 92 9.80 -1.03 -15.20
CA LEU A 92 10.89 -0.16 -15.63
C LEU A 92 12.26 -0.74 -15.25
N ILE A 93 12.43 -1.17 -14.00
CA ILE A 93 13.68 -1.78 -13.53
C ILE A 93 13.98 -3.08 -14.29
N SER A 94 12.96 -3.91 -14.54
CA SER A 94 13.12 -5.17 -15.28
C SER A 94 13.58 -4.93 -16.72
N MET A 95 13.07 -3.90 -17.39
CA MET A 95 13.51 -3.54 -18.74
C MET A 95 14.94 -3.01 -18.75
N LEU A 96 15.33 -2.23 -17.73
CA LEU A 96 16.68 -1.68 -17.61
C LEU A 96 17.72 -2.73 -17.19
N ALA A 97 17.30 -3.81 -16.53
CA ALA A 97 18.17 -4.89 -16.08
C ALA A 97 18.40 -5.97 -17.15
N GLY A 98 17.68 -5.92 -18.28
CA GLY A 98 17.87 -6.84 -19.40
C GLY A 98 19.22 -6.64 -20.10
N GLU A 99 19.72 -7.71 -20.72
CA GLU A 99 20.97 -7.67 -21.51
C GLU A 99 20.81 -6.91 -22.84
N GLU A 100 19.58 -6.84 -23.35
CA GLU A 100 19.22 -6.13 -24.57
C GLU A 100 18.96 -4.64 -24.30
N TYR A 101 19.24 -3.79 -25.29
CA TYR A 101 18.96 -2.37 -25.18
C TYR A 101 17.44 -2.14 -25.07
N PRO A 102 16.95 -1.43 -24.05
CA PRO A 102 15.52 -1.31 -23.78
C PRO A 102 14.78 -0.58 -24.90
N ASP A 103 13.60 -1.10 -25.27
CA ASP A 103 12.72 -0.44 -26.23
C ASP A 103 12.25 0.92 -25.67
N LYS A 104 12.73 2.00 -26.30
CA LYS A 104 12.40 3.37 -25.92
C LYS A 104 10.91 3.66 -26.01
N GLY A 105 10.18 3.03 -26.94
CA GLY A 105 8.74 3.19 -27.07
C GLY A 105 8.00 2.68 -25.83
N ASN A 106 8.35 1.48 -25.37
CA ASN A 106 7.78 0.90 -24.15
C ASN A 106 8.23 1.66 -22.90
N LEU A 107 9.49 2.08 -22.81
CA LEU A 107 9.97 2.89 -21.69
C LEU A 107 9.21 4.20 -21.56
N ASN A 108 8.97 4.90 -22.67
CA ASN A 108 8.20 6.15 -22.69
C ASN A 108 6.75 5.92 -22.23
N ARG A 109 6.09 4.84 -22.68
CA ARG A 109 4.72 4.50 -22.24
C ARG A 109 4.63 4.30 -20.73
N ILE A 110 5.61 3.62 -20.12
CA ILE A 110 5.65 3.43 -18.67
C ILE A 110 5.84 4.77 -17.96
N LEU A 111 6.76 5.62 -18.44
CA LEU A 111 7.00 6.93 -17.86
C LEU A 111 5.76 7.84 -17.96
N GLU A 112 5.08 7.84 -19.09
CA GLU A 112 3.80 8.54 -19.29
C GLU A 112 2.74 8.03 -18.32
N ARG A 113 2.62 6.72 -18.14
CA ARG A 113 1.66 6.14 -17.19
C ARG A 113 1.99 6.52 -15.75
N ILE A 114 3.26 6.51 -15.35
CA ILE A 114 3.70 7.01 -14.05
C ILE A 114 3.33 8.48 -13.88
N GLY A 115 3.53 9.30 -14.91
CA GLY A 115 3.14 10.72 -14.92
C GLY A 115 1.63 10.90 -14.73
N ALA A 116 0.82 10.15 -15.47
CA ALA A 116 -0.63 10.16 -15.35
C ALA A 116 -1.08 9.75 -13.93
N LEU A 117 -0.48 8.71 -13.35
CA LEU A 117 -0.76 8.29 -11.98
C LEU A 117 -0.42 9.37 -10.95
N LYS A 118 0.70 10.08 -11.10
CA LYS A 118 1.03 11.21 -10.21
C LYS A 118 -0.07 12.27 -10.28
N LYS A 119 -0.49 12.65 -11.49
CA LYS A 119 -1.58 13.62 -11.68
C LYS A 119 -2.88 13.15 -11.01
N SER A 120 -3.27 11.90 -11.21
CA SER A 120 -4.49 11.34 -10.61
C SER A 120 -4.43 11.28 -9.08
N ARG A 121 -3.25 11.06 -8.50
CA ARG A 121 -3.05 11.12 -7.05
C ARG A 121 -3.31 12.52 -6.51
N GLU A 122 -2.75 13.55 -7.13
CA GLU A 122 -2.99 14.94 -6.72
C GLU A 122 -4.47 15.33 -6.85
N GLN A 123 -5.11 14.95 -7.96
CA GLN A 123 -6.54 15.17 -8.16
C GLN A 123 -7.38 14.51 -7.06
N THR A 124 -7.05 13.25 -6.70
CA THR A 124 -7.76 12.52 -5.65
C THR A 124 -7.57 13.18 -4.27
N THR A 125 -6.39 13.70 -3.97
CA THR A 125 -6.13 14.48 -2.75
C THR A 125 -6.99 15.74 -2.71
N VAL A 126 -7.03 16.52 -3.80
CA VAL A 126 -7.86 17.73 -3.90
C VAL A 126 -9.34 17.39 -3.74
N GLU A 127 -9.84 16.36 -4.42
CA GLU A 127 -11.22 15.88 -4.29
C GLU A 127 -11.56 15.50 -2.85
N HIS A 128 -10.68 14.76 -2.16
CA HIS A 128 -10.88 14.41 -0.75
C HIS A 128 -10.97 15.66 0.13
N LEU A 129 -10.05 16.62 -0.02
CA LEU A 129 -10.07 17.87 0.74
C LEU A 129 -11.34 18.70 0.49
N LEU A 130 -11.85 18.72 -0.75
CA LEU A 130 -13.10 19.39 -1.08
C LEU A 130 -14.31 18.72 -0.42
N LYS A 131 -14.35 17.38 -0.40
CA LYS A 131 -15.41 16.62 0.28
C LYS A 131 -15.39 16.87 1.79
N VAL A 132 -14.21 16.82 2.41
CA VAL A 132 -14.05 17.13 3.84
C VAL A 132 -14.50 18.56 4.12
N LYS A 133 -14.09 19.53 3.29
CA LYS A 133 -14.52 20.94 3.43
C LYS A 133 -16.04 21.09 3.42
N ALA A 134 -16.76 20.28 2.64
CA ALA A 134 -18.23 20.33 2.57
C ALA A 134 -18.93 19.84 3.85
N VAL A 135 -18.26 19.01 4.66
CA VAL A 135 -18.75 18.50 5.95
C VAL A 135 -18.48 19.49 7.09
N LEU A 136 -17.44 20.31 6.95
CA LEU A 136 -17.00 21.25 7.97
C LEU A 136 -17.80 22.55 7.97
N ALA A 137 -18.00 23.14 9.16
CA ALA A 137 -18.40 24.53 9.28
C ALA A 137 -17.31 25.46 8.71
N LYS A 138 -17.69 26.67 8.31
CA LYS A 138 -16.78 27.63 7.65
C LYS A 138 -15.51 27.91 8.46
N GLU A 139 -15.66 28.04 9.78
CA GLU A 139 -14.56 28.30 10.73
C GLU A 139 -13.67 27.06 10.89
N GLN A 140 -14.26 25.87 10.92
CA GLN A 140 -13.52 24.60 10.97
C GLN A 140 -12.72 24.39 9.68
N ALA A 141 -13.32 24.62 8.52
CA ALA A 141 -12.64 24.53 7.22
C ALA A 141 -11.47 25.51 7.12
N SER A 142 -11.65 26.76 7.56
CA SER A 142 -10.58 27.76 7.57
C SER A 142 -9.41 27.32 8.45
N ARG A 143 -9.69 26.82 9.66
CA ARG A 143 -8.66 26.26 10.55
C ARG A 143 -7.95 25.05 9.95
N MET A 144 -8.69 24.14 9.30
CA MET A 144 -8.13 22.97 8.63
C MET A 144 -7.09 23.37 7.58
N PHE A 145 -7.40 24.31 6.68
CA PHE A 145 -6.47 24.72 5.63
C PHE A 145 -5.27 25.50 6.16
N LEU A 146 -5.44 26.30 7.22
CA LEU A 146 -4.30 26.94 7.92
C LEU A 146 -3.35 25.90 8.52
N LEU A 147 -3.88 24.86 9.14
CA LEU A 147 -3.07 23.76 9.68
C LEU A 147 -2.30 23.02 8.59
N LEU A 148 -2.93 22.78 7.42
CA LEU A 148 -2.25 22.15 6.28
C LEU A 148 -1.08 23.00 5.77
N LEU A 149 -1.30 24.31 5.59
CA LEU A 149 -0.25 25.25 5.16
C LEU A 149 0.93 25.26 6.14
N SER A 150 0.65 25.33 7.45
CA SER A 150 1.68 25.34 8.49
C SER A 150 2.52 24.05 8.55
N ARG A 151 2.01 22.94 8.03
CA ARG A 151 2.75 21.67 7.91
C ARG A 151 3.61 21.64 6.65
N SER A 152 3.11 22.15 5.53
CA SER A 152 3.87 22.20 4.28
C SER A 152 5.09 23.12 4.33
N GLU A 153 5.09 24.13 5.21
CA GLU A 153 6.25 25.02 5.41
C GLU A 153 7.37 24.41 6.28
N LYS A 154 7.12 23.27 6.93
CA LYS A 154 8.06 22.60 7.84
C LYS A 154 8.77 21.39 7.23
N GLU A 155 8.39 21.01 6.01
CA GLU A 155 9.04 19.95 5.20
C GLU A 155 10.03 20.58 4.21
#